data_AF-A0A1D2N8X7-F1
#
_entry.id   AF-A0A1D2N8X7-F1
#
_cell.length_a   1.000
_cell.length_b   1.000
_cell.length_c   1.000
_cell.angle_alpha   90.00
_cell.angle_beta   90.00
_cell.angle_gamma   90.00
#
_symmetry.space_group_name_H-M   'P 1'
#
loop_
_entity.id
_entity.type
_entity.pdbx_description
1 polymer ?
#
loop_
_entity_poly.entity_id
_entity_poly.type
_entity_poly.pdbx_seq_one_letter_code
_entity_poly.pdbx_strand_id
1 'polypeptide(L)'
;KRRPVTSVERIKEPKEDSYTSPSAPCAGCIRPSNMSERARRYAALPIQVFGDALVEKMFSKNFAVKEDGLRCLHKMLSDYKRGDKKTDPPSKIFRAASLLLQRTIKDTIFSVFNLTIQTLVYLMDDFTRKHRLPASELSQGLERILPELLSKSGDTALGKNKVATESILKLQSCQHIRVLHVISSNLTKPFDIPVHPRLAQSKAEMVEELLTNYGLSSEKHSGLTARDFVEFGVSALNQPSESVRRVAERIIISLYHTHPKLVRQNLPLEEDISPKNVQYRQLFQQFDKIDKERKDGGVVMTSIIKESKSTHQMTSSVYIPKI
;
A
#
# COMPACT_ATOMS: atom_id res chain seq x y z
N LYS A 1 -30.24 7.99 -89.27
CA LYS A 1 -29.64 6.68 -89.65
C LYS A 1 -28.87 6.14 -88.45
N ARG A 2 -29.23 4.92 -88.02
CA ARG A 2 -28.54 3.85 -87.24
C ARG A 2 -27.13 4.18 -86.67
N ARG A 3 -26.70 3.73 -85.49
CA ARG A 3 -27.23 2.93 -84.34
C ARG A 3 -26.20 3.07 -83.17
N PRO A 4 -26.55 2.67 -81.94
CA PRO A 4 -25.75 2.91 -80.71
C PRO A 4 -25.18 1.63 -80.05
N VAL A 5 -24.62 1.85 -78.84
CA VAL A 5 -24.50 1.00 -77.62
C VAL A 5 -23.22 0.15 -77.36
N THR A 6 -22.74 0.29 -76.10
CA THR A 6 -22.39 -0.72 -75.06
C THR A 6 -20.93 -0.96 -74.62
N SER A 7 -20.57 -0.33 -73.49
CA SER A 7 -20.31 -0.90 -72.14
C SER A 7 -19.15 -1.87 -71.81
N VAL A 8 -18.52 -1.52 -70.67
CA VAL A 8 -17.85 -2.30 -69.59
C VAL A 8 -16.45 -2.89 -69.82
N GLU A 9 -15.47 -2.30 -69.12
CA GLU A 9 -14.11 -2.83 -68.89
C GLU A 9 -14.10 -4.04 -67.94
N ARG A 10 -13.28 -5.03 -68.29
CA ARG A 10 -13.15 -6.32 -67.60
C ARG A 10 -11.79 -6.41 -66.88
N ILE A 11 -11.88 -6.77 -65.60
CA ILE A 11 -10.80 -7.07 -64.65
C ILE A 11 -9.91 -8.23 -65.16
N LYS A 12 -8.59 -8.16 -64.90
CA LYS A 12 -7.66 -9.29 -64.95
C LYS A 12 -6.80 -9.33 -63.68
N GLU A 13 -6.93 -10.42 -62.92
CA GLU A 13 -6.04 -10.81 -61.82
C GLU A 13 -4.67 -11.31 -62.32
N PRO A 14 -3.66 -11.35 -61.44
CA PRO A 14 -2.74 -12.49 -61.47
C PRO A 14 -2.36 -13.05 -60.08
N LYS A 15 -2.61 -14.37 -59.97
CA LYS A 15 -1.74 -15.50 -59.56
C LYS A 15 -0.96 -15.47 -58.24
N GLU A 16 -1.27 -16.46 -57.41
CA GLU A 16 -0.40 -17.05 -56.38
C GLU A 16 0.75 -17.85 -57.01
N ASP A 17 1.97 -17.71 -56.48
CA ASP A 17 3.05 -18.69 -56.66
C ASP A 17 3.91 -18.82 -55.38
N SER A 18 3.83 -20.04 -54.83
CA SER A 18 4.83 -20.88 -54.14
C SER A 18 5.90 -20.29 -53.20
N TYR A 19 5.88 -20.84 -51.98
CA TYR A 19 6.94 -20.87 -50.97
C TYR A 19 8.25 -21.52 -51.47
N THR A 20 9.38 -20.85 -51.27
CA THR A 20 10.68 -21.51 -51.06
C THR A 20 11.53 -20.64 -50.13
N SER A 21 12.02 -21.21 -49.03
CA SER A 21 13.15 -20.70 -48.23
C SER A 21 14.26 -21.74 -48.32
N PRO A 22 15.56 -21.36 -48.37
CA PRO A 22 16.25 -21.09 -47.11
C PRO A 22 17.40 -20.04 -47.14
N SER A 23 17.59 -19.42 -45.96
CA SER A 23 18.83 -18.94 -45.33
C SER A 23 19.72 -17.86 -46.00
N ALA A 24 19.69 -16.66 -45.42
CA ALA A 24 20.87 -15.88 -45.00
C ALA A 24 20.47 -14.84 -43.93
N PRO A 25 21.28 -14.61 -42.87
CA PRO A 25 20.94 -13.65 -41.82
C PRO A 25 21.19 -12.23 -42.31
N CYS A 26 20.12 -11.46 -42.49
CA CYS A 26 20.21 -10.06 -42.88
C CYS A 26 20.78 -9.24 -41.71
N ALA A 27 22.00 -8.73 -41.90
CA ALA A 27 22.62 -7.70 -41.09
C ALA A 27 21.79 -6.41 -41.18
N GLY A 28 20.75 -6.30 -40.37
CA GLY A 28 19.79 -5.20 -40.48
C GLY A 28 18.62 -5.24 -39.52
N CYS A 29 18.68 -5.98 -38.40
CA CYS A 29 17.64 -5.91 -37.38
C CYS A 29 17.80 -4.67 -36.49
N ILE A 30 17.93 -3.48 -37.08
CA ILE A 30 17.57 -2.25 -36.37
C ILE A 30 16.07 -2.10 -36.57
N ARG A 31 15.27 -2.85 -35.79
CA ARG A 31 13.93 -2.34 -35.49
C ARG A 31 14.18 -0.99 -34.81
N PRO A 32 13.66 0.14 -35.33
CA PRO A 32 13.74 1.39 -34.59
C PRO A 32 12.98 1.15 -33.29
N SER A 33 13.72 0.90 -32.22
CA SER A 33 13.12 0.60 -30.94
C SER A 33 12.33 1.82 -30.52
N ASN A 34 11.02 1.66 -30.35
CA ASN A 34 10.13 2.72 -29.84
C ASN A 34 10.52 3.19 -28.42
N MET A 35 11.49 2.52 -27.80
CA MET A 35 12.04 2.81 -26.48
C MET A 35 13.39 3.51 -26.56
N SER A 36 13.55 4.60 -25.81
CA SER A 36 14.85 5.26 -25.60
C SER A 36 15.88 4.28 -25.01
N GLU A 37 17.17 4.53 -25.24
CA GLU A 37 18.25 3.68 -24.71
C GLU A 37 18.23 3.60 -23.17
N ARG A 38 17.96 4.71 -22.48
CA ARG A 38 17.79 4.73 -21.02
C ARG A 38 16.64 3.82 -20.56
N ALA A 39 15.51 3.85 -21.28
CA ALA A 39 14.38 2.98 -21.00
C ALA A 39 14.71 1.50 -21.24
N ARG A 40 15.45 1.20 -22.31
CA ARG A 40 15.91 -0.16 -22.63
C ARG A 40 16.87 -0.70 -21.56
N ARG A 41 17.81 0.12 -21.06
CA ARG A 41 18.70 -0.26 -19.95
C ARG A 41 17.93 -0.54 -18.66
N TYR A 42 16.98 0.33 -18.29
CA TYR A 42 16.11 0.09 -17.13
C TYR A 42 15.27 -1.20 -17.29
N ALA A 43 14.76 -1.44 -18.49
CA ALA A 43 13.91 -2.59 -18.79
C ALA A 43 14.68 -3.85 -19.21
N ALA A 44 16.01 -3.92 -19.02
CA ALA A 44 16.81 -5.05 -19.48
C ALA A 44 16.30 -6.39 -18.93
N LEU A 45 16.01 -6.46 -17.62
CA LEU A 45 15.44 -7.66 -17.00
C LEU A 45 14.01 -7.95 -17.49
N PRO A 46 13.07 -6.97 -17.49
CA PRO A 46 11.75 -7.16 -18.11
C PRO A 46 11.78 -7.65 -19.55
N ILE A 47 12.70 -7.13 -20.38
CA ILE A 47 12.85 -7.55 -21.78
C ILE A 47 13.29 -9.01 -21.86
N GLN A 48 14.23 -9.44 -21.01
CA GLN A 48 14.66 -10.84 -20.97
C GLN A 48 13.53 -11.80 -20.56
N VAL A 49 12.63 -11.37 -19.68
CA VAL A 49 11.57 -12.24 -19.12
C VAL A 49 10.29 -12.23 -19.98
N PHE A 50 9.84 -11.05 -20.42
CA PHE A 50 8.55 -10.87 -21.10
C PHE A 50 8.69 -10.57 -22.60
N GLY A 51 9.92 -10.39 -23.09
CA GLY A 51 10.22 -10.04 -24.48
C GLY A 51 10.02 -8.56 -24.79
N ASP A 52 10.65 -8.09 -25.86
CA ASP A 52 10.56 -6.69 -26.30
C ASP A 52 9.12 -6.27 -26.60
N ALA A 53 8.30 -7.14 -27.23
CA ALA A 53 6.96 -6.77 -27.69
C ALA A 53 6.02 -6.31 -26.56
N LEU A 54 6.04 -6.97 -25.41
CA LEU A 54 5.21 -6.57 -24.25
C LEU A 54 5.78 -5.31 -23.61
N VAL A 55 7.10 -5.25 -23.43
CA VAL A 55 7.75 -4.12 -22.78
C VAL A 55 7.58 -2.85 -23.61
N GLU A 56 7.73 -2.92 -24.94
CA GLU A 56 7.52 -1.76 -25.82
C GLU A 56 6.10 -1.20 -25.72
N LYS A 57 5.07 -2.05 -25.57
CA LYS A 57 3.69 -1.60 -25.31
C LYS A 57 3.59 -0.78 -24.02
N MET A 58 4.20 -1.27 -22.94
CA MET A 58 4.21 -0.63 -21.62
C MET A 58 4.97 0.71 -21.59
N PHE A 59 5.89 0.91 -22.53
CA PHE A 59 6.67 2.15 -22.67
C PHE A 59 6.09 3.11 -23.72
N SER A 60 5.00 2.74 -24.39
CA SER A 60 4.35 3.55 -25.41
C SER A 60 3.82 4.87 -24.83
N LYS A 61 3.81 5.91 -25.66
CA LYS A 61 3.16 7.19 -25.32
C LYS A 61 1.63 7.07 -25.33
N ASN A 62 1.08 6.14 -26.10
CA ASN A 62 -0.36 5.92 -26.20
C ASN A 62 -0.85 5.12 -24.98
N PHE A 63 -1.80 5.69 -24.23
CA PHE A 63 -2.34 5.05 -23.02
C PHE A 63 -3.09 3.76 -23.30
N ALA A 64 -3.82 3.65 -24.42
CA ALA A 64 -4.54 2.43 -24.77
C ALA A 64 -3.59 1.26 -25.03
N VAL A 65 -2.44 1.53 -25.66
CA VAL A 65 -1.38 0.52 -25.87
C VAL A 65 -0.73 0.11 -24.55
N LYS A 66 -0.53 1.05 -23.63
CA LYS A 66 -0.04 0.74 -22.27
C LYS A 66 -1.03 -0.12 -21.49
N GLU A 67 -2.32 0.17 -21.58
CA GLU A 67 -3.36 -0.65 -20.95
C GLU A 67 -3.38 -2.07 -21.51
N ASP A 68 -3.29 -2.23 -22.83
CA ASP A 68 -3.19 -3.55 -23.45
C ASP A 68 -1.94 -4.30 -22.96
N GLY A 69 -0.80 -3.62 -22.87
CA GLY A 69 0.44 -4.16 -22.29
C GLY A 69 0.27 -4.62 -20.84
N LEU A 70 -0.43 -3.82 -20.00
CA LEU A 70 -0.73 -4.16 -18.61
C LEU A 70 -1.68 -5.37 -18.50
N ARG A 71 -2.72 -5.43 -19.34
CA ARG A 71 -3.64 -6.58 -19.40
C ARG A 71 -2.90 -7.84 -19.82
N CYS A 72 -2.00 -7.73 -20.81
CA CYS A 72 -1.14 -8.83 -21.23
C CYS A 72 -0.24 -9.30 -20.08
N LEU A 73 0.40 -8.37 -19.35
CA LEU A 73 1.23 -8.69 -18.19
C LEU A 73 0.42 -9.41 -17.10
N HIS A 74 -0.75 -8.87 -16.74
CA HIS A 74 -1.63 -9.47 -15.74
C HIS A 74 -2.05 -10.89 -16.12
N LYS A 75 -2.42 -11.09 -17.40
CA LYS A 75 -2.75 -12.41 -17.94
C LYS A 75 -1.57 -13.37 -17.87
N MET A 76 -0.37 -12.94 -18.29
CA MET A 76 0.85 -13.76 -18.20
C MET A 76 1.18 -14.17 -16.76
N LEU A 77 1.01 -13.26 -15.79
CA LEU A 77 1.20 -13.57 -14.37
C LEU A 77 0.14 -14.57 -13.86
N SER A 78 -1.10 -14.45 -14.33
CA SER A 78 -2.21 -15.34 -13.96
C SER A 78 -2.05 -16.75 -14.51
N ASP A 79 -1.65 -16.84 -15.78
CA ASP A 79 -1.46 -18.09 -16.52
C ASP A 79 -0.12 -18.78 -16.19
N TYR A 80 0.77 -18.12 -15.44
CA TYR A 80 2.08 -18.66 -15.06
C TYR A 80 1.93 -19.97 -14.27
N LYS A 81 2.67 -21.00 -14.71
CA LYS A 81 2.75 -22.33 -14.09
C LYS A 81 4.20 -22.62 -13.72
N ARG A 82 4.41 -23.01 -12.45
CA ARG A 82 5.75 -23.34 -11.94
C ARG A 82 6.25 -24.63 -12.57
N GLY A 83 7.50 -24.62 -13.06
CA GLY A 83 8.20 -25.83 -13.51
C GLY A 83 8.14 -26.10 -15.01
N ASP A 84 7.53 -25.22 -15.80
CA ASP A 84 7.69 -25.28 -17.25
C ASP A 84 9.13 -24.90 -17.64
N LYS A 85 9.82 -25.77 -18.38
CA LYS A 85 11.24 -25.62 -18.76
C LYS A 85 11.50 -24.34 -19.57
N LYS A 86 10.47 -23.78 -20.21
CA LYS A 86 10.56 -22.54 -20.99
C LYS A 86 10.39 -21.28 -20.15
N THR A 87 9.97 -21.42 -18.89
CA THR A 87 9.60 -20.26 -18.06
C THR A 87 10.66 -19.97 -17.01
N ASP A 88 10.98 -18.70 -16.86
CA ASP A 88 11.90 -18.21 -15.84
C ASP A 88 11.39 -18.54 -14.41
N PRO A 89 12.29 -18.57 -13.41
CA PRO A 89 11.90 -18.84 -12.03
C PRO A 89 10.99 -17.73 -11.48
N PRO A 90 10.07 -18.04 -10.55
CA PRO A 90 9.07 -17.09 -10.04
C PRO A 90 9.68 -15.80 -9.49
N SER A 91 10.83 -15.88 -8.81
CA SER A 91 11.51 -14.70 -8.27
C SER A 91 12.01 -13.75 -9.36
N LYS A 92 12.50 -14.29 -10.48
CA LYS A 92 12.96 -13.46 -11.61
C LYS A 92 11.78 -12.78 -12.30
N ILE A 93 10.66 -13.50 -12.46
CA ILE A 93 9.40 -12.95 -12.98
C ILE A 93 8.86 -11.85 -12.07
N PHE A 94 8.83 -12.09 -10.75
CA PHE A 94 8.39 -11.12 -9.76
C PHE A 94 9.22 -9.83 -9.82
N ARG A 95 10.55 -9.94 -9.85
CA ARG A 95 11.46 -8.79 -9.98
C ARG A 95 11.21 -8.02 -11.27
N ALA A 96 11.08 -8.73 -12.40
CA ALA A 96 10.81 -8.14 -13.70
C ALA A 96 9.46 -7.39 -13.73
N ALA A 97 8.40 -8.03 -13.25
CA ALA A 97 7.06 -7.43 -13.18
C ALA A 97 7.06 -6.20 -12.25
N SER A 98 7.72 -6.30 -11.09
CA SER A 98 7.83 -5.19 -10.13
C SER A 98 8.50 -3.95 -10.75
N LEU A 99 9.53 -4.13 -11.60
CA LEU A 99 10.19 -3.02 -12.29
C LEU A 99 9.28 -2.32 -13.31
N LEU A 100 8.46 -3.09 -14.04
CA LEU A 100 7.48 -2.53 -14.97
C LEU A 100 6.39 -1.77 -14.21
N LEU A 101 5.84 -2.36 -13.16
CA LEU A 101 4.79 -1.74 -12.34
C LEU A 101 5.29 -0.49 -11.63
N GLN A 102 6.50 -0.50 -11.07
CA GLN A 102 7.10 0.69 -10.45
C GLN A 102 7.10 1.89 -11.42
N ARG A 103 7.34 1.64 -12.71
CA ARG A 103 7.29 2.68 -13.72
C ARG A 103 5.85 3.11 -14.02
N THR A 104 4.92 2.17 -14.22
CA THR A 104 3.54 2.51 -14.61
C THR A 104 2.71 3.09 -13.46
N ILE A 105 3.12 2.93 -12.19
CA ILE A 105 2.50 3.64 -11.05
C ILE A 105 2.62 5.16 -11.21
N LYS A 106 3.69 5.63 -11.87
CA LYS A 106 3.94 7.06 -12.11
C LYS A 106 3.07 7.66 -13.22
N ASP A 107 2.23 6.86 -13.87
CA ASP A 107 1.45 7.32 -15.01
C ASP A 107 0.43 8.41 -14.64
N THR A 108 0.26 9.36 -15.55
CA THR A 108 -0.66 10.48 -15.39
C THR A 108 -2.10 10.06 -15.67
N ILE A 109 -2.33 9.01 -16.45
CA ILE A 109 -3.67 8.55 -16.81
C ILE A 109 -4.23 7.62 -15.73
N PHE A 110 -5.45 7.91 -15.24
CA PHE A 110 -6.08 7.16 -14.15
C PHE A 110 -6.33 5.69 -14.49
N SER A 111 -6.79 5.37 -15.70
CA SER A 111 -7.10 4.00 -16.10
C SER A 111 -5.86 3.10 -16.12
N VAL A 112 -4.74 3.60 -16.65
CA VAL A 112 -3.43 2.92 -16.62
C VAL A 112 -2.95 2.73 -15.17
N PHE A 113 -3.09 3.76 -14.34
CA PHE A 113 -2.75 3.69 -12.92
C PHE A 113 -3.60 2.63 -12.19
N ASN A 114 -4.92 2.67 -12.34
CA ASN A 114 -5.83 1.73 -11.67
C ASN A 114 -5.53 0.27 -12.07
N LEU A 115 -5.32 0.01 -13.36
CA LEU A 115 -4.93 -1.32 -13.84
C LEU A 115 -3.55 -1.76 -13.33
N THR A 116 -2.62 -0.81 -13.20
CA THR A 116 -1.31 -1.06 -12.57
C THR A 116 -1.49 -1.48 -11.11
N ILE A 117 -2.30 -0.76 -10.33
CA ILE A 117 -2.57 -1.08 -8.91
C ILE A 117 -3.23 -2.45 -8.77
N GLN A 118 -4.21 -2.78 -9.62
CA GLN A 118 -4.84 -4.11 -9.61
C GLN A 118 -3.82 -5.23 -9.89
N THR A 119 -2.96 -5.03 -10.89
CA THR A 119 -1.91 -5.99 -11.24
C THR A 119 -0.84 -6.08 -10.14
N LEU A 120 -0.52 -4.97 -9.49
CA LEU A 120 0.40 -4.91 -8.36
C LEU A 120 -0.13 -5.68 -7.15
N VAL A 121 -1.39 -5.45 -6.77
CA VAL A 121 -2.02 -6.17 -5.66
C VAL A 121 -2.03 -7.66 -5.94
N TYR A 122 -2.40 -8.06 -7.16
CA TYR A 122 -2.32 -9.46 -7.59
C TYR A 122 -0.89 -10.03 -7.49
N LEU A 123 0.12 -9.28 -7.94
CA LEU A 123 1.52 -9.70 -7.90
C LEU A 123 2.03 -9.88 -6.46
N MET A 124 1.68 -8.96 -5.56
CA MET A 124 2.16 -8.98 -4.17
C MET A 124 1.42 -10.02 -3.31
N ASP A 125 0.12 -10.21 -3.56
CA ASP A 125 -0.72 -11.12 -2.80
C ASP A 125 -0.84 -12.51 -3.45
N ASP A 126 -1.65 -12.63 -4.51
CA ASP A 126 -1.99 -13.91 -5.13
C ASP A 126 -0.80 -14.64 -5.74
N PHE A 127 0.04 -13.93 -6.51
CA PHE A 127 1.19 -14.55 -7.18
C PHE A 127 2.22 -15.05 -6.15
N THR A 128 2.51 -14.25 -5.12
CA THR A 128 3.40 -14.63 -4.02
C THR A 128 2.91 -15.90 -3.32
N ARG A 129 1.62 -15.95 -2.96
CA ARG A 129 1.02 -17.13 -2.30
C ARG A 129 1.05 -18.36 -3.20
N LYS A 130 0.62 -18.22 -4.46
CA LYS A 130 0.53 -19.32 -5.43
C LYS A 130 1.89 -19.95 -5.74
N HIS A 131 2.95 -19.14 -5.84
CA HIS A 131 4.28 -19.60 -6.24
C HIS A 131 5.28 -19.73 -5.10
N ARG A 132 4.84 -19.48 -3.85
CA ARG A 132 5.66 -19.54 -2.63
C ARG A 132 6.95 -18.73 -2.78
N LEU A 133 6.80 -17.45 -3.14
CA LEU A 133 7.95 -16.55 -3.22
C LEU A 133 8.61 -16.42 -1.84
N PRO A 134 9.95 -16.38 -1.77
CA PRO A 134 10.65 -16.16 -0.52
C PRO A 134 10.39 -14.75 0.01
N ALA A 135 10.30 -14.63 1.33
CA ALA A 135 9.99 -13.38 2.03
C ALA A 135 10.98 -12.24 1.69
N SER A 136 12.25 -12.56 1.47
CA SER A 136 13.29 -11.58 1.11
C SER A 136 12.99 -10.87 -0.22
N GLU A 137 12.49 -11.60 -1.21
CA GLU A 137 12.12 -11.03 -2.51
C GLU A 137 10.90 -10.13 -2.41
N LEU A 138 9.90 -10.59 -1.65
CA LEU A 138 8.69 -9.83 -1.40
C LEU A 138 9.00 -8.52 -0.66
N SER A 139 9.85 -8.58 0.37
CA SER A 139 10.31 -7.40 1.12
C SER A 139 10.99 -6.37 0.20
N GLN A 140 11.96 -6.82 -0.60
CA GLN A 140 12.67 -5.93 -1.54
C GLN A 140 11.76 -5.35 -2.62
N GLY A 141 10.81 -6.15 -3.14
CA GLY A 141 9.82 -5.68 -4.10
C GLY A 141 8.92 -4.60 -3.50
N LEU A 142 8.46 -4.82 -2.27
CA LEU A 142 7.59 -3.91 -1.54
C LEU A 142 8.30 -2.61 -1.16
N GLU A 143 9.52 -2.67 -0.65
CA GLU A 143 10.35 -1.49 -0.34
C GLU A 143 10.57 -0.59 -1.56
N ARG A 144 10.65 -1.17 -2.76
CA ARG A 144 10.82 -0.42 -4.01
C ARG A 144 9.54 0.28 -4.48
N ILE A 145 8.38 -0.35 -4.26
CA ILE A 145 7.09 0.13 -4.79
C ILE A 145 6.35 1.02 -3.78
N LEU A 146 6.49 0.75 -2.50
CA LEU A 146 5.77 1.44 -1.43
C LEU A 146 6.00 2.97 -1.43
N PRO A 147 7.22 3.51 -1.62
CA PRO A 147 7.43 4.96 -1.68
C PRO A 147 6.63 5.63 -2.80
N GLU A 148 6.49 4.95 -3.94
CA GLU A 148 5.73 5.44 -5.09
C GLU A 148 4.23 5.44 -4.80
N LEU A 149 3.71 4.37 -4.17
CA LEU A 149 2.31 4.32 -3.73
C LEU A 149 2.00 5.39 -2.67
N LEU A 150 2.88 5.57 -1.70
CA LEU A 150 2.74 6.61 -0.68
C LEU A 150 2.71 7.99 -1.33
N SER A 151 3.60 8.27 -2.28
CA SER A 151 3.55 9.51 -3.06
C SER A 151 2.19 9.70 -3.75
N LYS A 152 1.61 8.63 -4.32
CA LYS A 152 0.29 8.66 -4.96
C LYS A 152 -0.89 8.83 -4.02
N SER A 153 -0.76 8.49 -2.73
CA SER A 153 -1.79 8.80 -1.73
C SER A 153 -1.98 10.32 -1.55
N GLY A 154 -0.96 11.13 -1.85
CA GLY A 154 -1.06 12.60 -1.82
C GLY A 154 -1.43 13.26 -3.15
N ASP A 155 -1.77 12.48 -4.19
CA ASP A 155 -2.02 12.98 -5.56
C ASP A 155 -3.26 13.90 -5.60
N THR A 156 -3.23 14.89 -6.49
CA THR A 156 -4.31 15.87 -6.63
C THR A 156 -5.43 15.38 -7.54
N ALA A 157 -5.14 14.39 -8.40
CA ALA A 157 -6.13 13.83 -9.31
C ALA A 157 -7.19 13.03 -8.54
N LEU A 158 -8.45 13.29 -8.84
CA LEU A 158 -9.59 12.66 -8.18
C LEU A 158 -9.49 11.13 -8.28
N GLY A 159 -9.66 10.46 -7.14
CA GLY A 159 -9.71 9.00 -7.03
C GLY A 159 -8.35 8.31 -6.97
N LYS A 160 -7.27 8.88 -7.51
CA LYS A 160 -5.92 8.24 -7.45
C LYS A 160 -5.45 8.06 -6.02
N ASN A 161 -5.63 9.10 -5.20
CA ASN A 161 -5.29 9.08 -3.80
C ASN A 161 -6.02 7.96 -3.04
N LYS A 162 -7.35 7.84 -3.25
CA LYS A 162 -8.17 6.80 -2.63
C LYS A 162 -7.71 5.40 -3.03
N VAL A 163 -7.55 5.15 -4.33
CA VAL A 163 -7.09 3.84 -4.82
C VAL A 163 -5.69 3.50 -4.29
N ALA A 164 -4.78 4.47 -4.18
CA ALA A 164 -3.46 4.27 -3.59
C ALA A 164 -3.57 3.88 -2.09
N THR A 165 -4.29 4.67 -1.30
CA THR A 165 -4.52 4.42 0.13
C THR A 165 -5.16 3.05 0.39
N GLU A 166 -6.26 2.76 -0.32
CA GLU A 166 -6.97 1.47 -0.22
C GLU A 166 -6.06 0.30 -0.59
N SER A 167 -5.21 0.45 -1.61
CA SER A 167 -4.28 -0.60 -2.02
C SER A 167 -3.20 -0.88 -0.95
N ILE A 168 -2.67 0.15 -0.29
CA ILE A 168 -1.68 0.01 0.79
C ILE A 168 -2.31 -0.73 1.97
N LEU A 169 -3.51 -0.32 2.38
CA LEU A 169 -4.25 -0.96 3.48
C LEU A 169 -4.64 -2.40 3.15
N LYS A 170 -5.03 -2.68 1.90
CA LYS A 170 -5.28 -4.03 1.41
C LYS A 170 -4.03 -4.91 1.51
N LEU A 171 -2.86 -4.41 1.06
CA LEU A 171 -1.60 -5.15 1.18
C LEU A 171 -1.23 -5.41 2.65
N GLN A 172 -1.48 -4.45 3.55
CA GLN A 172 -1.25 -4.62 4.98
C GLN A 172 -2.19 -5.67 5.63
N SER A 173 -3.40 -5.84 5.10
CA SER A 173 -4.35 -6.85 5.59
C SER A 173 -3.88 -8.28 5.37
N CYS A 174 -3.04 -8.50 4.35
CA CYS A 174 -2.44 -9.80 4.06
C CYS A 174 -1.40 -10.18 5.13
N GLN A 175 -1.61 -11.31 5.82
CA GLN A 175 -0.72 -11.78 6.89
C GLN A 175 0.74 -11.93 6.43
N HIS A 176 0.99 -12.52 5.26
CA HIS A 176 2.35 -12.77 4.76
C HIS A 176 3.11 -11.50 4.36
N ILE A 177 2.40 -10.39 4.12
CA ILE A 177 2.99 -9.07 3.89
C ILE A 177 3.19 -8.35 5.23
N ARG A 178 2.21 -8.43 6.13
CA ARG A 178 2.25 -7.76 7.44
C ARG A 178 3.44 -8.19 8.29
N VAL A 179 3.79 -9.48 8.29
CA VAL A 179 4.96 -10.01 9.02
C VAL A 179 6.31 -9.51 8.50
N LEU A 180 6.34 -8.87 7.32
CA LEU A 180 7.56 -8.22 6.82
C LEU A 180 7.78 -6.85 7.44
N HIS A 181 6.75 -6.27 8.05
CA HIS A 181 6.78 -4.97 8.73
C HIS A 181 7.19 -3.76 7.87
N VAL A 182 7.39 -3.95 6.56
CA VAL A 182 7.79 -2.88 5.63
C VAL A 182 6.75 -1.76 5.58
N ILE A 183 5.46 -2.09 5.46
CA ILE A 183 4.39 -1.08 5.35
C ILE A 183 4.23 -0.33 6.68
N SER A 184 4.00 -1.06 7.77
CA SER A 184 3.88 -0.50 9.11
C SER A 184 5.04 0.42 9.45
N SER A 185 6.28 -0.06 9.28
CA SER A 185 7.49 0.71 9.62
C SER A 185 7.71 1.93 8.75
N ASN A 186 7.13 2.01 7.54
CA ASN A 186 7.21 3.22 6.71
C ASN A 186 6.08 4.21 7.01
N LEU A 187 4.90 3.70 7.38
CA LEU A 187 3.75 4.53 7.75
C LEU A 187 3.94 5.21 9.11
N THR A 188 4.54 4.54 10.09
CA THR A 188 4.77 5.12 11.43
C THR A 188 6.04 5.95 11.54
N LYS A 189 6.80 6.14 10.46
CA LYS A 189 7.93 7.09 10.47
C LYS A 189 7.43 8.51 10.73
N PRO A 190 8.04 9.27 11.66
CA PRO A 190 7.81 10.70 11.82
C PRO A 190 7.87 11.46 10.47
N PHE A 191 7.21 12.59 10.40
CA PHE A 191 7.23 13.43 9.19
C PHE A 191 8.53 14.21 9.06
N ASP A 192 9.16 14.12 7.88
CA ASP A 192 10.27 14.98 7.49
C ASP A 192 9.72 16.32 6.97
N ILE A 193 9.65 17.33 7.84
CA ILE A 193 9.12 18.65 7.48
C ILE A 193 10.11 19.33 6.50
N PRO A 194 9.64 19.93 5.37
CA PRO A 194 8.24 20.15 4.99
C PRO A 194 7.60 19.00 4.19
N VAL A 195 6.42 18.54 4.63
CA VAL A 195 5.59 17.56 3.91
C VAL A 195 4.34 18.23 3.34
N HIS A 196 3.93 17.84 2.13
CA HIS A 196 2.70 18.34 1.52
C HIS A 196 1.46 17.93 2.34
N PRO A 197 0.53 18.86 2.67
CA PRO A 197 -0.59 18.60 3.58
C PRO A 197 -1.46 17.38 3.22
N ARG A 198 -1.73 17.15 1.94
CA ARG A 198 -2.54 15.99 1.50
C ARG A 198 -1.84 14.66 1.76
N LEU A 199 -0.54 14.60 1.49
CA LEU A 199 0.25 13.40 1.75
C LEU A 199 0.31 13.13 3.26
N ALA A 200 0.52 14.19 4.06
CA ALA A 200 0.52 14.09 5.50
C ALA A 200 -0.83 13.61 6.04
N GLN A 201 -1.94 14.11 5.50
CA GLN A 201 -3.29 13.68 5.87
C GLN A 201 -3.53 12.21 5.54
N SER A 202 -3.29 11.78 4.30
CA SER A 202 -3.49 10.37 3.93
C SER A 202 -2.61 9.42 4.72
N LYS A 203 -1.36 9.80 5.02
CA LYS A 203 -0.48 9.02 5.88
C LYS A 203 -1.01 8.92 7.32
N ALA A 204 -1.47 10.04 7.90
CA ALA A 204 -2.02 10.05 9.25
C ALA A 204 -3.31 9.21 9.37
N GLU A 205 -4.22 9.31 8.39
CA GLU A 205 -5.44 8.51 8.34
C GLU A 205 -5.12 7.01 8.22
N MET A 206 -4.15 6.63 7.38
CA MET A 206 -3.69 5.23 7.31
C MET A 206 -3.12 4.75 8.65
N VAL A 207 -2.33 5.57 9.36
CA VAL A 207 -1.76 5.18 10.68
C VAL A 207 -2.86 5.02 11.73
N GLU A 208 -3.88 5.89 11.74
CA GLU A 208 -5.05 5.73 12.61
C GLU A 208 -5.78 4.41 12.35
N GLU A 209 -5.96 4.05 11.07
CA GLU A 209 -6.58 2.78 10.69
C GLU A 209 -5.72 1.58 11.08
N LEU A 210 -4.39 1.67 10.97
CA LEU A 210 -3.47 0.63 11.45
C LEU A 210 -3.64 0.39 12.95
N LEU A 211 -3.66 1.46 13.73
CA LEU A 211 -3.80 1.38 15.18
C LEU A 211 -5.14 0.75 15.58
N THR A 212 -6.22 1.12 14.87
CA THR A 212 -7.57 0.61 15.13
C THR A 212 -7.71 -0.87 14.77
N ASN A 213 -7.18 -1.29 13.62
CA ASN A 213 -7.40 -2.64 13.09
C ASN A 213 -6.43 -3.69 13.64
N TYR A 214 -5.18 -3.31 13.93
CA TYR A 214 -4.13 -4.26 14.34
C TYR A 214 -3.63 -4.04 15.77
N GLY A 215 -3.95 -2.91 16.38
CA GLY A 215 -3.48 -2.56 17.72
C GLY A 215 -1.97 -2.39 17.80
N LEU A 216 -1.43 -2.63 19.00
CA LEU A 216 -0.02 -2.47 19.32
C LEU A 216 0.67 -3.83 19.33
N SER A 217 1.83 -3.91 18.68
CA SER A 217 2.69 -5.09 18.70
C SER A 217 3.79 -4.95 19.75
N SER A 218 4.18 -6.08 20.34
CA SER A 218 5.32 -6.16 21.26
C SER A 218 6.67 -6.26 20.53
N GLU A 219 6.67 -6.44 19.21
CA GLU A 219 7.89 -6.65 18.42
C GLU A 219 8.58 -5.31 18.07
N LYS A 220 9.85 -5.18 18.48
CA LYS A 220 10.63 -3.93 18.44
C LYS A 220 10.81 -3.32 17.04
N HIS A 221 10.70 -4.10 15.98
CA HIS A 221 10.90 -3.63 14.59
C HIS A 221 9.65 -3.81 13.73
N SER A 222 8.49 -3.97 14.38
CA SER A 222 7.24 -4.18 13.66
C SER A 222 6.66 -2.92 13.02
N GLY A 223 7.14 -1.75 13.45
CA GLY A 223 6.54 -0.45 13.14
C GLY A 223 5.15 -0.27 13.75
N LEU A 224 4.73 -1.16 14.65
CA LEU A 224 3.46 -1.14 15.37
C LEU A 224 3.66 -1.03 16.89
N THR A 225 4.81 -0.53 17.34
CA THR A 225 5.07 -0.37 18.76
C THR A 225 4.41 0.91 19.29
N ALA A 226 4.06 0.92 20.58
CA ALA A 226 3.52 2.12 21.22
C ALA A 226 4.43 3.34 21.03
N ARG A 227 5.76 3.11 21.01
CA ARG A 227 6.75 4.16 20.80
C ARG A 227 6.67 4.75 19.40
N ASP A 228 6.64 3.93 18.35
CA ASP A 228 6.58 4.40 16.96
C ASP A 228 5.32 5.25 16.73
N PHE A 229 4.17 4.81 17.26
CA PHE A 229 2.91 5.55 17.15
C PHE A 229 2.93 6.88 17.94
N VAL A 230 3.54 6.91 19.12
CA VAL A 230 3.68 8.15 19.90
C VAL A 230 4.63 9.13 19.19
N GLU A 231 5.80 8.68 18.74
CA GLU A 231 6.75 9.51 18.00
C GLU A 231 6.12 10.06 16.70
N PHE A 232 5.37 9.22 15.96
CA PHE A 232 4.58 9.66 14.82
C PHE A 232 3.52 10.70 15.21
N GLY A 233 2.73 10.42 16.24
CA GLY A 233 1.66 11.30 16.70
C GLY A 233 2.19 12.68 17.08
N VAL A 234 3.28 12.75 17.84
CA VAL A 234 3.92 14.02 18.23
C VAL A 234 4.41 14.78 17.01
N SER A 235 5.05 14.09 16.05
CA SER A 235 5.45 14.70 14.78
C SER A 235 4.24 15.22 13.98
N ALA A 236 3.12 14.49 13.98
CA ALA A 236 1.88 14.85 13.31
C ALA A 236 1.16 16.04 13.96
N LEU A 237 1.24 16.20 15.29
CA LEU A 237 0.71 17.38 16.00
C LEU A 237 1.39 18.68 15.57
N ASN A 238 2.67 18.61 15.20
CA ASN A 238 3.45 19.78 14.78
C ASN A 238 3.25 20.14 13.29
N GLN A 239 2.38 19.42 12.56
CA GLN A 239 2.10 19.72 11.16
C GLN A 239 1.29 21.01 10.99
N PRO A 240 1.53 21.79 9.92
CA PRO A 240 0.83 23.06 9.69
C PRO A 240 -0.66 22.88 9.35
N SER A 241 -1.07 21.71 8.83
CA SER A 241 -2.47 21.44 8.47
C SER A 241 -3.31 21.04 9.68
N GLU A 242 -4.43 21.74 9.93
CA GLU A 242 -5.35 21.40 11.01
C GLU A 242 -5.93 19.99 10.87
N SER A 243 -6.31 19.56 9.66
CA SER A 243 -6.86 18.22 9.43
C SER A 243 -5.92 17.11 9.92
N VAL A 244 -4.61 17.29 9.71
CA VAL A 244 -3.59 16.33 10.14
C VAL A 244 -3.47 16.32 11.66
N ARG A 245 -3.47 17.52 12.27
CA ARG A 245 -3.41 17.67 13.73
C ARG A 245 -4.60 17.01 14.43
N ARG A 246 -5.80 17.11 13.86
CA ARG A 246 -7.01 16.43 14.39
C ARG A 246 -6.88 14.90 14.37
N VAL A 247 -6.29 14.33 13.32
CA VAL A 247 -6.04 12.88 13.26
C VAL A 247 -4.99 12.49 14.30
N ALA A 248 -3.92 13.29 14.42
CA ALA A 248 -2.86 13.08 15.41
C ALA A 248 -3.39 13.10 16.85
N GLU A 249 -4.28 14.03 17.18
CA GLU A 249 -4.96 14.09 18.48
C GLU A 249 -5.69 12.79 18.79
N ARG A 250 -6.47 12.24 17.84
CA ARG A 250 -7.19 10.97 18.03
C ARG A 250 -6.24 9.80 18.25
N ILE A 251 -5.16 9.72 17.48
CA ILE A 251 -4.12 8.69 17.65
C ILE A 251 -3.52 8.78 19.06
N ILE A 252 -3.10 9.97 19.49
CA ILE A 252 -2.47 10.16 20.81
C ILE A 252 -3.44 9.86 21.95
N ILE A 253 -4.69 10.30 21.84
CA ILE A 253 -5.72 10.01 22.84
C ILE A 253 -5.95 8.49 22.95
N SER A 254 -6.04 7.79 21.82
CA SER A 254 -6.15 6.33 21.78
C SER A 254 -4.96 5.65 22.47
N LEU A 255 -3.73 6.13 22.23
CA LEU A 255 -2.53 5.64 22.90
C LEU A 255 -2.53 5.97 24.40
N TYR A 256 -3.08 7.11 24.81
CA TYR A 256 -3.17 7.50 26.22
C TYR A 256 -4.05 6.55 27.03
N HIS A 257 -5.10 6.00 26.39
CA HIS A 257 -5.96 4.98 27.00
C HIS A 257 -5.21 3.67 27.35
N THR A 258 -4.07 3.38 26.72
CA THR A 258 -3.31 2.16 26.96
C THR A 258 -1.96 2.42 27.63
N HIS A 259 -1.25 3.48 27.25
CA HIS A 259 0.13 3.78 27.66
C HIS A 259 0.30 5.24 28.11
N PRO A 260 -0.39 5.70 29.18
CA PRO A 260 -0.39 7.11 29.59
C PRO A 260 0.99 7.65 29.96
N LYS A 261 1.83 6.83 30.60
CA LYS A 261 3.20 7.21 30.99
C LYS A 261 4.08 7.50 29.76
N LEU A 262 4.01 6.66 28.74
CA LEU A 262 4.82 6.80 27.53
C LEU A 262 4.45 8.06 26.76
N VAL A 263 3.15 8.33 26.63
CA VAL A 263 2.64 9.54 25.97
C VAL A 263 3.13 10.80 26.68
N ARG A 264 3.01 10.86 28.02
CA ARG A 264 3.48 12.02 28.82
C ARG A 264 4.99 12.24 28.71
N GLN A 265 5.79 11.18 28.59
CA GLN A 265 7.25 11.29 28.45
C GLN A 265 7.71 11.85 27.10
N ASN A 266 6.93 11.66 26.03
CA ASN A 266 7.29 12.09 24.68
C ASN A 266 6.66 13.43 24.28
N LEU A 267 5.73 13.95 25.07
CA LEU A 267 5.15 15.28 24.88
C LEU A 267 5.98 16.33 25.62
N PRO A 268 6.03 17.58 25.12
CA PRO A 268 6.60 18.69 25.88
C PRO A 268 5.93 18.82 27.25
N LEU A 269 6.72 19.19 28.27
CA LEU A 269 6.18 19.45 29.60
C LEU A 269 5.19 20.62 29.54
N GLU A 270 4.12 20.55 30.34
CA GLU A 270 3.07 21.58 30.38
C GLU A 270 3.61 22.98 30.68
N GLU A 271 4.67 23.07 31.49
CA GLU A 271 5.32 24.32 31.86
C GLU A 271 6.11 24.96 30.70
N ASP A 272 6.62 24.15 29.78
CA ASP A 272 7.41 24.60 28.62
C ASP A 272 6.51 25.02 27.43
N ILE A 273 5.22 24.74 27.52
CA ILE A 273 4.28 25.03 26.43
C ILE A 273 3.89 26.50 26.50
N SER A 274 4.14 27.21 25.40
CA SER A 274 3.71 28.60 25.26
C SER A 274 2.21 28.71 25.57
N PRO A 275 1.78 29.66 26.42
CA PRO A 275 0.36 29.84 26.77
C PRO A 275 -0.52 30.19 25.55
N LYS A 276 0.08 30.49 24.39
CA LYS A 276 -0.61 30.72 23.13
C LYS A 276 -0.91 29.43 22.35
N ASN A 277 -0.30 28.29 22.70
CA ASN A 277 -0.53 27.03 22.02
C ASN A 277 -1.82 26.36 22.54
N VAL A 278 -2.95 26.70 21.91
CA VAL A 278 -4.29 26.21 22.27
C VAL A 278 -4.39 24.69 22.11
N GLN A 279 -3.69 24.10 21.14
CA GLN A 279 -3.81 22.70 20.79
C GLN A 279 -3.32 21.77 21.90
N TYR A 280 -2.10 21.99 22.41
CA TYR A 280 -1.58 21.19 23.52
C TYR A 280 -2.45 21.32 24.77
N ARG A 281 -2.95 22.53 25.08
CA ARG A 281 -3.88 22.72 26.20
C ARG A 281 -5.15 21.90 26.07
N GLN A 282 -5.77 21.89 24.88
CA GLN A 282 -6.95 21.06 24.64
C GLN A 282 -6.61 19.57 24.80
N LEU A 283 -5.46 19.13 24.33
CA LEU A 283 -5.01 17.74 24.48
C LEU A 283 -4.81 17.34 25.95
N PHE A 284 -4.12 18.15 26.76
CA PHE A 284 -3.94 17.87 28.20
C PHE A 284 -5.26 17.87 28.96
N GLN A 285 -6.19 18.78 28.63
CA GLN A 285 -7.54 18.74 29.20
C GLN A 285 -8.28 17.44 28.89
N GLN A 286 -8.05 16.83 27.71
CA GLN A 286 -8.62 15.50 27.42
C GLN A 286 -7.95 14.41 28.25
N PHE A 287 -6.63 14.48 28.47
CA PHE A 287 -5.94 13.53 29.36
C PHE A 287 -6.44 13.61 30.80
N ASP A 288 -6.67 14.81 31.32
CA ASP A 288 -7.21 15.01 32.67
C ASP A 288 -8.61 14.42 32.81
N LYS A 289 -9.46 14.54 31.77
CA LYS A 289 -10.77 13.89 31.75
C LYS A 289 -10.63 12.37 31.81
N ILE A 290 -9.76 11.79 30.98
CA ILE A 290 -9.51 10.35 30.97
C ILE A 290 -8.97 9.85 32.32
N ASP A 291 -8.09 10.62 32.97
CA ASP A 291 -7.55 10.24 34.27
C ASP A 291 -8.57 10.38 35.41
N LYS A 292 -9.46 11.38 35.35
CA LYS A 292 -10.60 11.49 36.27
C LYS A 292 -11.56 10.31 36.09
N GLU A 293 -11.95 9.99 34.86
CA GLU A 293 -12.80 8.84 34.55
C GLU A 293 -12.20 7.52 35.03
N ARG A 294 -10.89 7.33 34.87
CA ARG A 294 -10.18 6.14 35.39
C ARG A 294 -10.18 6.08 36.92
N LYS A 295 -9.98 7.21 37.60
CA LYS A 295 -10.04 7.28 39.06
C LYS A 295 -11.46 6.99 39.55
N ASP A 296 -12.46 7.60 38.94
CA ASP A 296 -13.86 7.44 39.31
C ASP A 296 -14.37 6.01 39.02
N GLY A 297 -14.01 5.43 37.87
CA GLY A 297 -14.31 4.02 37.55
C GLY A 297 -13.58 3.01 38.44
N GLY A 298 -12.35 3.33 38.87
CA GLY A 298 -11.62 2.57 39.87
C GLY A 298 -12.23 2.65 41.27
N VAL A 299 -12.83 3.79 41.63
CA VAL A 299 -13.59 3.99 42.88
C VAL A 299 -14.88 3.16 42.88
N VAL A 300 -15.57 3.01 41.74
CA VAL A 300 -16.76 2.14 41.63
C VAL A 300 -16.41 0.66 41.87
N MET A 301 -15.33 0.15 41.26
CA MET A 301 -14.89 -1.24 41.47
C MET A 301 -14.40 -1.51 42.90
N THR A 302 -13.70 -0.55 43.53
CA THR A 302 -13.29 -0.70 44.94
C THR A 302 -14.44 -0.57 45.94
N SER A 303 -15.50 0.16 45.59
CA SER A 303 -16.73 0.26 46.41
C SER A 303 -17.53 -1.04 46.39
N ILE A 304 -17.66 -1.69 45.23
CA ILE A 304 -18.30 -3.01 45.07
C ILE A 304 -17.53 -4.10 45.85
N ILE A 305 -16.19 -4.04 45.87
CA ILE A 305 -15.35 -4.99 46.64
C ILE A 305 -15.41 -4.71 48.16
N LYS A 306 -15.64 -3.47 48.59
CA LYS A 306 -15.86 -3.13 50.01
C LYS A 306 -17.25 -3.54 50.50
N GLU A 307 -18.30 -3.37 49.69
CA GLU A 307 -19.66 -3.83 50.04
C GLU A 307 -19.73 -5.35 50.19
N SER A 308 -19.06 -6.11 49.31
CA SER A 308 -19.02 -7.58 49.38
C SER A 308 -18.18 -8.15 50.54
N LYS A 309 -17.26 -7.38 51.12
CA LYS A 309 -16.54 -7.76 52.35
C LYS A 309 -17.30 -7.41 53.64
N SER A 310 -18.22 -6.45 53.59
CA SER A 310 -19.07 -6.09 54.75
C SER A 310 -20.21 -7.08 54.99
N THR A 311 -20.60 -7.88 53.98
CA THR A 311 -21.73 -8.83 54.09
C THR A 311 -21.35 -10.20 54.65
N HIS A 312 -20.06 -10.50 54.86
CA HIS A 312 -19.58 -11.82 55.29
C HIS A 312 -19.29 -11.98 56.79
N GLN A 313 -19.72 -11.05 57.66
CA GLN A 313 -19.63 -11.22 59.12
C GLN A 313 -20.94 -11.63 59.83
N MET A 314 -22.03 -11.85 59.10
CA MET A 314 -23.25 -12.40 59.69
C MET A 314 -23.79 -13.53 58.82
N THR A 315 -23.41 -14.77 59.15
CA THR A 315 -24.20 -16.01 58.99
C THR A 315 -23.28 -17.22 59.25
N SER A 316 -22.94 -17.45 60.52
CA SER A 316 -22.42 -18.73 60.98
C SER A 316 -23.41 -19.32 61.97
N SER A 317 -24.40 -20.06 61.45
CA SER A 317 -25.09 -21.14 62.16
C SER A 317 -26.24 -21.65 61.28
N VAL A 318 -25.99 -22.70 60.50
CA VAL A 318 -27.08 -23.60 60.10
C VAL A 318 -26.63 -25.04 60.24
N TYR A 319 -27.40 -25.71 61.09
CA TYR A 319 -27.40 -27.08 61.56
C TYR A 319 -27.71 -28.07 60.42
N ILE A 320 -27.01 -29.22 60.40
CA ILE A 320 -27.25 -30.32 59.46
C ILE A 320 -27.99 -31.44 60.20
N PRO A 321 -29.23 -31.82 59.83
CA PRO A 321 -29.79 -33.09 60.26
C PRO A 321 -29.46 -34.19 59.24
N LYS A 322 -28.99 -35.32 59.77
CA LYS A 322 -28.72 -36.56 59.03
C LYS A 322 -30.03 -37.24 58.64
N ILE A 323 -30.12 -37.70 57.39
CA ILE A 323 -30.45 -39.08 56.99
C ILE A 323 -29.60 -39.39 55.76
#